data_AF-A0AAV1X2K5-F1
#
_entry.id   AF-A0AAV1X2K5-F1
#
_cell.length_a   1.000
_cell.length_b   1.000
_cell.length_c   1.000
_cell.angle_alpha   90.00
_cell.angle_beta   90.00
_cell.angle_gamma   90.00
#
_symmetry.space_group_name_H-M   'P 1'
#
loop_
_entity.id
_entity.type
_entity.pdbx_description
1 polymer ?
#
loop_
_entity_poly.entity_id
_entity_poly.type
_entity_poly.pdbx_seq_one_letter_code
_entity_poly.pdbx_strand_id
1 'polypeptide(L)'
;MDFELRRAREKLEKEQRERKEKARLKVQKEKKAKEESQKQREAIEASQRSRRIDAANAQLKADQEMQESLLAGRGIVFYRLLEAVPFQGSGDKIKLPPSCFTELSDQGAFDKGPLYFQLSLVHAEGSSLTEGDDREKQGTTHSGVLEFTADDGSVGIPPHVWNNLFSEGTIESPLVEVRYVWLPKGTYAKLQPERVGFSDLPNHKAILETSLRQHATLSRGDVLTVNYGELAYKLRVLELKPSSTVSVLETDIEVDIVDPDKASDKTDEHVLIPLVVGVSQIGTVDEGKFLYYKFSIDNGTWEKISTGNSNVEVKLESETDSGDTDLFISRHPLIFPTRHQHEWSSHDIGSKTLILSSKDKNFGAGTYSIGIYGFKGMTRYKISVMVQDNLNQKLGQQASSSMSSTEMNTEQCRNCKHYIPSRTIALHEAYCGRHNVVCQHVGCGVVLRIEESRNHIHCDRCGQAFQRVELEKHMKVFHEPLHCPCGIILEKEQMVEHQGSVCPLRLISCRFCGDMVPAGSSAMDVRDKLRGLSEHESICGSRTAPCDSCGRSVMLKDMDIHQIAVHQKG
;
A
#
# COMPACT_ATOMS: atom_id res chain seq x y z
N MET A 1 7.59 65.50 104.76
CA MET A 1 8.68 65.94 103.87
C MET A 1 9.37 64.78 103.12
N ASP A 2 8.78 63.57 103.07
CA ASP A 2 9.44 62.37 102.50
C ASP A 2 8.73 61.82 101.24
N PHE A 3 7.50 62.27 100.99
CA PHE A 3 6.67 61.82 99.87
C PHE A 3 7.03 62.53 98.55
N GLU A 4 7.45 63.79 98.61
CA GLU A 4 7.81 64.59 97.44
C GLU A 4 9.17 64.18 96.82
N LEU A 5 10.13 63.79 97.67
CA LEU A 5 11.46 63.32 97.23
C LEU A 5 11.41 61.95 96.54
N ARG A 6 10.58 61.00 97.03
CA ARG A 6 10.34 59.72 96.34
C ARG A 6 9.69 59.92 94.98
N ARG A 7 8.66 60.77 94.91
CA ARG A 7 7.93 61.06 93.67
C ARG A 7 8.82 61.72 92.61
N ALA A 8 9.74 62.58 93.03
CA ALA A 8 10.74 63.20 92.15
C ALA A 8 11.75 62.18 91.61
N ARG A 9 12.23 61.26 92.45
CA ARG A 9 13.18 60.21 92.05
C ARG A 9 12.55 59.18 91.11
N GLU A 10 11.32 58.75 91.37
CA GLU A 10 10.55 57.87 90.48
C GLU A 10 10.25 58.54 89.14
N LYS A 11 9.94 59.85 89.13
CA LYS A 11 9.72 60.61 87.89
C LYS A 11 11.01 60.68 87.06
N LEU A 12 12.15 60.91 87.70
CA LEU A 12 13.46 60.96 87.04
C LEU A 12 13.87 59.59 86.49
N GLU A 13 13.65 58.50 87.24
CA GLU A 13 13.92 57.13 86.78
C GLU A 13 13.00 56.72 85.62
N LYS A 14 11.73 57.11 85.68
CA LYS A 14 10.78 56.88 84.59
C LYS A 14 11.21 57.62 83.32
N GLU A 15 11.60 58.88 83.45
CA GLU A 15 12.08 59.70 82.33
C GLU A 15 13.40 59.15 81.75
N GLN A 16 14.32 58.68 82.59
CA GLN A 16 15.55 58.00 82.14
C GLN A 16 15.26 56.67 81.43
N ARG A 17 14.31 55.87 81.90
CA ARG A 17 13.86 54.64 81.22
C ARG A 17 13.22 54.95 79.88
N GLU A 18 12.31 55.91 79.81
CA GLU A 18 11.66 56.32 78.56
C GLU A 18 12.67 56.86 77.53
N ARG A 19 13.67 57.64 77.95
CA ARG A 19 14.76 58.09 77.06
C ARG A 19 15.59 56.92 76.53
N LYS A 20 15.96 55.97 77.40
CA LYS A 20 16.74 54.79 77.03
C LYS A 20 15.96 53.86 76.08
N GLU A 21 14.66 53.73 76.30
CA GLU A 21 13.76 52.94 75.45
C GLU A 21 13.54 53.60 74.08
N LYS A 22 13.32 54.92 74.02
CA LYS A 22 13.27 55.68 72.77
C LYS A 22 14.58 55.58 71.97
N ALA A 23 15.73 55.66 72.65
CA ALA A 23 17.03 55.49 72.00
C ALA A 23 17.21 54.08 71.42
N ARG A 24 16.82 53.03 72.17
CA ARG A 24 16.84 51.64 71.68
C ARG A 24 15.91 51.42 70.48
N LEU A 25 14.70 51.96 70.52
CA LEU A 25 13.74 51.91 69.41
C LEU A 25 14.28 52.60 68.15
N LYS A 26 14.94 53.75 68.31
CA LYS A 26 15.55 54.47 67.17
C LYS A 26 16.67 53.64 66.52
N VAL A 27 17.56 53.07 67.33
CA VAL A 27 18.65 52.20 66.83
C VAL A 27 18.10 50.93 66.18
N GLN A 28 17.06 50.31 66.75
CA GLN A 28 16.41 49.14 66.12
C GLN A 28 15.75 49.50 64.78
N LYS A 29 15.11 50.68 64.68
CA LYS A 29 14.48 51.15 63.45
C LYS A 29 15.52 51.45 62.36
N GLU A 30 16.63 52.09 62.72
CA GLU A 30 17.76 52.33 61.80
C GLU A 30 18.41 51.02 61.35
N LYS A 31 18.58 50.04 62.25
CA LYS A 31 19.12 48.72 61.90
C LYS A 31 18.20 47.95 60.93
N LYS A 32 16.88 47.94 61.18
CA LYS A 32 15.89 47.33 60.26
C LYS A 32 15.88 48.02 58.89
N ALA A 33 15.90 49.35 58.86
CA ALA A 33 15.93 50.11 57.61
C ALA A 33 17.21 49.82 56.79
N LYS A 34 18.36 49.65 57.47
CA LYS A 34 19.62 49.27 56.82
C LYS A 34 19.60 47.85 56.27
N GLU A 35 19.03 46.89 57.01
CA GLU A 35 18.84 45.50 56.55
C GLU A 35 17.86 45.41 55.37
N GLU A 36 16.77 46.17 55.37
CA GLU A 36 15.83 46.22 54.23
C GLU A 36 16.47 46.85 52.98
N SER A 37 17.20 47.96 53.13
CA SER A 37 17.94 48.57 52.03
C SER A 37 19.00 47.62 51.45
N GLN A 38 19.68 46.86 52.31
CA GLN A 38 20.66 45.87 51.87
C GLN A 38 19.99 44.71 51.12
N LYS A 39 18.87 44.17 51.63
CA LYS A 39 18.09 43.14 50.92
C LYS A 39 17.55 43.62 49.57
N GLN A 40 17.07 44.87 49.48
CA GLN A 40 16.64 45.44 48.21
C GLN A 40 17.79 45.55 47.21
N ARG A 41 18.97 45.99 47.66
CA ARG A 41 20.15 46.08 46.80
C ARG A 41 20.62 44.70 46.32
N GLU A 42 20.68 43.72 47.21
CA GLU A 42 21.01 42.33 46.89
C GLU A 42 20.00 41.71 45.91
N ALA A 43 18.69 42.00 46.07
CA ALA A 43 17.66 41.54 45.14
C ALA A 43 17.80 42.16 43.73
N ILE A 44 18.15 43.46 43.64
CA ILE A 44 18.40 44.14 42.36
C ILE A 44 19.66 43.57 41.69
N GLU A 45 20.75 43.40 42.44
CA GLU A 45 21.99 42.81 41.93
C GLU A 45 21.79 41.34 41.49
N ALA A 46 21.00 40.55 42.22
CA ALA A 46 20.64 39.19 41.83
C ALA A 46 19.79 39.14 40.55
N SER A 47 18.80 40.03 40.40
CA SER A 47 17.99 40.12 39.18
C SER A 47 18.83 40.54 37.97
N GLN A 48 19.73 41.51 38.13
CA GLN A 48 20.66 41.91 37.07
C GLN A 48 21.64 40.79 36.71
N ARG A 49 22.11 40.01 37.69
CA ARG A 49 22.97 38.85 37.46
C ARG A 49 22.24 37.75 36.70
N SER A 50 20.99 37.44 37.04
CA SER A 50 20.16 36.49 36.29
C SER A 50 20.02 36.92 34.83
N ARG A 51 19.58 38.17 34.58
CA ARG A 51 19.43 38.68 33.20
C ARG A 51 20.71 38.61 32.39
N ARG A 52 21.88 38.84 33.01
CA ARG A 52 23.18 38.71 32.34
C ARG A 52 23.52 37.26 32.01
N ILE A 53 23.24 36.32 32.92
CA ILE A 53 23.45 34.88 32.68
C ILE A 53 22.48 34.40 31.58
N ASP A 54 21.22 34.79 31.65
CA ASP A 54 20.20 34.44 30.65
C ASP A 54 20.57 35.01 29.28
N ALA A 55 21.02 36.26 29.21
CA ALA A 55 21.53 36.87 27.97
C ALA A 55 22.79 36.18 27.44
N ALA A 56 23.74 35.82 28.32
CA ALA A 56 24.95 35.10 27.93
C ALA A 56 24.64 33.68 27.42
N ASN A 57 23.72 32.97 28.07
CA ASN A 57 23.26 31.65 27.64
C ASN A 57 22.50 31.74 26.32
N ALA A 58 21.64 32.75 26.14
CA ALA A 58 20.94 32.98 24.89
C ALA A 58 21.91 33.27 23.74
N GLN A 59 22.97 34.04 24.00
CA GLN A 59 24.00 34.33 23.01
C GLN A 59 24.86 33.11 22.68
N LEU A 60 25.30 32.34 23.69
CA LEU A 60 26.00 31.07 23.48
C LEU A 60 25.16 30.08 22.65
N LYS A 61 23.86 30.01 22.92
CA LYS A 61 22.95 29.16 22.16
C LYS A 61 22.83 29.63 20.70
N ALA A 62 22.67 30.93 20.48
CA ALA A 62 22.61 31.50 19.13
C ALA A 62 23.91 31.28 18.34
N ASP A 63 25.07 31.45 19.00
CA ASP A 63 26.38 31.19 18.39
C ASP A 63 26.55 29.71 18.02
N GLN A 64 26.10 28.79 18.90
CA GLN A 64 26.09 27.35 18.63
C GLN A 64 25.19 26.99 17.45
N GLU A 65 23.94 27.50 17.42
CA GLU A 65 23.00 27.27 16.32
C GLU A 65 23.52 27.80 14.98
N MET A 66 24.17 28.97 14.99
CA MET A 66 24.80 29.55 13.81
C MET A 66 25.97 28.69 13.31
N GLN A 67 26.82 28.20 14.22
CA GLN A 67 27.93 27.32 13.88
C GLN A 67 27.44 25.98 13.32
N GLU A 68 26.39 25.40 13.90
CA GLU A 68 25.73 24.19 13.37
C GLU A 68 25.13 24.43 11.99
N SER A 69 24.54 25.61 11.73
CA SER A 69 24.03 25.96 10.40
C SER A 69 25.12 26.11 9.36
N LEU A 70 26.25 26.70 9.72
CA LEU A 70 27.41 26.78 8.85
C LEU A 70 27.95 25.39 8.52
N LEU A 71 28.01 24.49 9.49
CA LEU A 71 28.47 23.11 9.26
C LEU A 71 27.48 22.33 8.38
N ALA A 72 26.19 22.41 8.68
CA ALA A 72 25.13 21.71 7.94
C ALA A 72 25.06 22.14 6.47
N GLY A 73 25.21 23.43 6.16
CA GLY A 73 25.18 23.95 4.80
C GLY A 73 26.55 23.98 4.09
N ARG A 74 27.59 23.33 4.63
CA ARG A 74 28.98 23.41 4.12
C ARG A 74 29.44 24.86 3.86
N GLY A 75 29.19 25.75 4.82
CA GLY A 75 29.54 27.16 4.78
C GLY A 75 28.49 28.09 4.16
N ILE A 76 27.30 27.58 3.81
CA ILE A 76 26.16 28.35 3.30
C ILE A 76 25.09 28.39 4.37
N VAL A 77 24.59 29.58 4.69
CA VAL A 77 23.51 29.75 5.67
C VAL A 77 22.34 30.37 4.94
N PHE A 78 21.32 29.54 4.72
CA PHE A 78 20.08 29.96 4.09
C PHE A 78 18.92 29.41 4.90
N TYR A 79 18.04 30.30 5.35
CA TYR A 79 16.79 29.95 6.01
C TYR A 79 15.69 30.97 5.65
N ARG A 80 14.47 30.47 5.41
CA ARG A 80 13.29 31.27 5.09
C ARG A 80 12.05 30.67 5.75
N LEU A 81 11.16 31.54 6.22
CA LEU A 81 9.81 31.18 6.62
C LEU A 81 8.90 31.39 5.42
N LEU A 82 8.24 30.31 4.98
CA LEU A 82 7.38 30.33 3.80
C LEU A 82 6.02 29.70 4.14
N GLU A 83 4.97 30.20 3.50
CA GLU A 83 3.64 29.61 3.59
C GLU A 83 3.58 28.32 2.76
N ALA A 84 3.19 27.20 3.38
CA ALA A 84 3.09 25.92 2.69
C ALA A 84 1.84 25.84 1.81
N VAL A 85 2.05 25.67 0.51
CA VAL A 85 0.99 25.50 -0.48
C VAL A 85 1.06 24.08 -1.06
N PRO A 86 -0.01 23.27 -0.98
CA PRO A 86 0.00 21.95 -1.58
C PRO A 86 -0.01 22.05 -3.11
N PHE A 87 0.79 21.23 -3.79
CA PHE A 87 0.72 21.08 -5.24
C PHE A 87 0.78 19.60 -5.65
N GLN A 88 0.26 19.29 -6.84
CA GLN A 88 0.33 17.94 -7.37
C GLN A 88 1.75 17.66 -7.91
N GLY A 89 2.51 16.87 -7.15
CA GLY A 89 3.88 16.48 -7.49
C GLY A 89 4.18 15.04 -7.07
N SER A 90 5.21 14.44 -7.67
CA SER A 90 5.73 13.12 -7.31
C SER A 90 6.99 13.25 -6.46
N GLY A 91 7.14 12.37 -5.46
CA GLY A 91 8.34 12.34 -4.62
C GLY A 91 8.39 13.48 -3.60
N ASP A 92 9.59 13.94 -3.29
CA ASP A 92 9.92 14.92 -2.25
C ASP A 92 10.54 16.22 -2.81
N LYS A 93 10.18 16.60 -4.04
CA LYS A 93 10.75 17.78 -4.70
C LYS A 93 9.81 18.98 -4.53
N ILE A 94 10.27 19.99 -3.80
CA ILE A 94 9.50 21.20 -3.49
C ILE A 94 9.69 22.30 -4.55
N LYS A 95 8.75 23.23 -4.63
CA LYS A 95 8.89 24.46 -5.44
C LYS A 95 9.24 25.63 -4.54
N LEU A 96 10.29 26.36 -4.87
CA LEU A 96 10.72 27.54 -4.12
C LEU A 96 10.49 28.83 -4.92
N PRO A 97 10.45 29.99 -4.24
CA PRO A 97 10.38 31.28 -4.93
C PRO A 97 11.66 31.62 -5.72
N PRO A 98 11.58 32.42 -6.80
CA PRO A 98 12.74 32.93 -7.52
C PRO A 98 13.70 33.76 -6.65
N SER A 99 13.19 34.41 -5.60
CA SER A 99 14.01 35.12 -4.61
C SER A 99 15.00 34.19 -3.90
N CYS A 100 14.60 32.95 -3.59
CA CYS A 100 15.49 31.94 -3.00
C CYS A 100 16.60 31.49 -3.97
N PHE A 101 16.31 31.41 -5.28
CA PHE A 101 17.32 31.07 -6.29
C PHE A 101 18.46 32.10 -6.30
N THR A 102 18.11 33.38 -6.30
CA THR A 102 19.08 34.49 -6.38
C THR A 102 20.03 34.44 -5.17
N GLU A 103 19.48 34.30 -3.96
CA GLU A 103 20.27 34.24 -2.73
C GLU A 103 21.17 33.00 -2.65
N LEU A 104 20.66 31.82 -3.05
CA LEU A 104 21.46 30.59 -3.09
C LEU A 104 22.56 30.65 -4.16
N SER A 105 22.30 31.34 -5.27
CA SER A 105 23.28 31.57 -6.34
C SER A 105 24.40 32.48 -5.86
N ASP A 106 24.06 33.58 -5.18
CA ASP A 106 25.04 34.52 -4.63
C ASP A 106 25.96 33.85 -3.60
N GLN A 107 25.45 32.85 -2.86
CA GLN A 107 26.22 32.08 -1.89
C GLN A 107 26.97 30.87 -2.50
N GLY A 108 26.89 30.64 -3.82
CA GLY A 108 27.58 29.55 -4.51
C GLY A 108 27.05 28.15 -4.14
N ALA A 109 25.76 28.02 -3.86
CA ALA A 109 25.15 26.73 -3.51
C ALA A 109 25.15 25.73 -4.67
N PHE A 110 24.93 26.21 -5.90
CA PHE A 110 24.83 25.37 -7.10
C PHE A 110 26.15 24.68 -7.46
N ASP A 111 27.29 25.24 -7.04
CA ASP A 111 28.61 24.63 -7.28
C ASP A 111 28.90 23.44 -6.35
N LYS A 112 28.08 23.25 -5.30
CA LYS A 112 28.28 22.23 -4.27
C LYS A 112 27.50 20.93 -4.50
N GLY A 113 26.81 20.83 -5.63
CA GLY A 113 26.03 19.66 -6.05
C GLY A 113 24.51 19.87 -5.90
N PRO A 114 23.74 18.78 -5.74
CA PRO A 114 22.29 18.88 -5.59
C PRO A 114 21.90 19.67 -4.33
N LEU A 115 20.81 20.43 -4.44
CA LEU A 115 20.30 21.26 -3.36
C LEU A 115 19.29 20.48 -2.52
N TYR A 116 19.51 20.45 -1.21
CA TYR A 116 18.60 19.85 -0.24
C TYR A 116 18.15 20.88 0.79
N PHE A 117 16.92 20.70 1.25
CA PHE A 117 16.30 21.58 2.22
C PHE A 117 15.70 20.75 3.35
N GLN A 118 15.91 21.21 4.57
CA GLN A 118 15.19 20.76 5.75
C GLN A 118 13.94 21.63 5.89
N LEU A 119 12.79 20.99 6.06
CA LEU A 119 11.51 21.62 6.32
C LEU A 119 11.11 21.34 7.77
N SER A 120 10.82 22.39 8.53
CA SER A 120 10.38 22.34 9.93
C SER A 120 9.04 23.05 10.09
N LEU A 121 8.08 22.42 10.76
CA LEU A 121 6.81 23.07 11.09
C LEU A 121 7.00 24.13 12.18
N VAL A 122 6.66 25.38 11.87
CA VAL A 122 6.65 26.45 12.87
C VAL A 122 5.33 26.39 13.65
N HIS A 123 5.39 25.93 14.90
CA HIS A 123 4.23 25.96 15.78
C HIS A 123 4.03 27.38 16.29
N ALA A 124 2.86 27.97 16.02
CA ALA A 124 2.45 29.21 16.67
C ALA A 124 2.41 28.99 18.19
N GLU A 125 3.16 29.80 18.93
CA GLU A 125 3.39 29.67 20.36
C GLU A 125 2.08 29.54 21.16
N GLY A 126 1.90 28.41 21.86
CA GLY A 126 0.70 28.18 22.66
C GLY A 126 0.58 26.82 23.34
N SER A 127 1.66 26.15 23.74
CA SER A 127 1.55 25.04 24.70
C SER A 127 2.82 24.85 25.51
N SER A 128 2.72 25.15 26.79
CA SER A 128 3.77 25.06 27.79
C SER A 128 4.21 23.62 28.06
N LEU A 129 5.53 23.42 28.04
CA LEU A 129 6.35 22.49 28.84
C LEU A 129 5.79 21.08 29.15
N THR A 130 6.38 20.08 28.49
CA THR A 130 6.88 18.88 29.16
C THR A 130 8.22 18.48 28.52
N GLU A 131 9.31 18.64 29.29
CA GLU A 131 10.61 18.06 28.95
C GLU A 131 10.50 16.55 29.15
N GLY A 132 10.37 15.83 28.04
CA GLY A 132 10.48 14.38 27.96
C GLY A 132 11.32 14.06 26.74
N ASP A 133 12.32 13.20 26.95
CA ASP A 133 13.37 12.76 26.02
C ASP A 133 12.84 11.94 24.81
N ASP A 134 11.52 11.97 24.56
CA ASP A 134 10.79 11.25 23.50
C ASP A 134 10.19 12.21 22.44
N ARG A 135 10.74 13.42 22.31
CA ARG A 135 10.40 14.41 21.26
C ARG A 135 11.32 14.33 20.03
N GLU A 136 11.88 13.16 19.70
CA GLU A 136 12.61 13.01 18.41
C GLU A 136 11.63 13.18 17.22
N LYS A 137 11.55 14.41 16.72
CA LYS A 137 11.17 14.80 15.34
C LYS A 137 9.71 14.56 14.90
N GLN A 138 8.72 15.04 15.64
CA GLN A 138 7.41 15.32 15.02
C GLN A 138 7.48 16.63 14.23
N GLY A 139 7.36 16.55 12.90
CA GLY A 139 7.20 17.71 12.02
C GLY A 139 8.47 18.25 11.37
N THR A 140 9.53 17.44 11.23
CA THR A 140 10.68 17.77 10.37
C THR A 140 10.88 16.74 9.28
N THR A 141 11.07 17.18 8.05
CA THR A 141 11.37 16.32 6.90
C THR A 141 12.38 17.00 5.99
N HIS A 142 12.93 16.26 5.03
CA HIS A 142 13.89 16.78 4.06
C HIS A 142 13.33 16.64 2.66
N SER A 143 13.80 17.51 1.76
CA SER A 143 13.30 17.56 0.40
C SER A 143 14.35 18.12 -0.54
N GLY A 144 14.29 17.70 -1.81
CA GLY A 144 15.01 18.35 -2.89
C GLY A 144 14.22 19.51 -3.48
N VAL A 145 14.84 20.30 -4.35
CA VAL A 145 14.12 21.33 -5.14
C VAL A 145 13.77 20.80 -6.53
N LEU A 146 12.53 21.04 -6.97
CA LEU A 146 12.08 20.77 -8.33
C LEU A 146 12.40 21.95 -9.25
N GLU A 147 11.91 23.13 -8.88
CA GLU A 147 12.01 24.36 -9.65
C GLU A 147 11.80 25.59 -8.76
N PHE A 148 12.21 26.76 -9.26
CA PHE A 148 12.12 28.04 -8.56
C PHE A 148 11.00 28.92 -9.16
N THR A 149 9.76 28.44 -9.10
CA THR A 149 8.59 29.08 -9.73
C THR A 149 7.44 29.36 -8.76
N ALA A 150 7.64 29.20 -7.45
CA ALA A 150 6.59 29.49 -6.47
C ALA A 150 6.41 31.01 -6.29
N ASP A 151 5.24 31.43 -5.82
CA ASP A 151 4.98 32.83 -5.51
C ASP A 151 5.84 33.28 -4.33
N ASP A 152 6.36 34.51 -4.38
CA ASP A 152 7.21 35.06 -3.31
C ASP A 152 6.47 35.02 -1.96
N GLY A 153 7.11 34.38 -0.97
CA GLY A 153 6.54 34.13 0.37
C GLY A 153 5.88 32.76 0.55
N SER A 154 5.78 31.94 -0.51
CA SER A 154 5.18 30.60 -0.46
C SER A 154 6.17 29.48 -0.84
N VAL A 155 5.90 28.25 -0.41
CA VAL A 155 6.61 27.04 -0.82
C VAL A 155 5.61 26.00 -1.32
N GLY A 156 5.85 25.48 -2.53
CA GLY A 156 5.05 24.39 -3.08
C GLY A 156 5.51 23.06 -2.47
N ILE A 157 4.63 22.40 -1.73
CA ILE A 157 4.89 21.12 -1.06
C ILE A 157 4.11 19.97 -1.75
N PRO A 158 4.78 18.88 -2.17
CA PRO A 158 4.11 17.71 -2.77
C PRO A 158 3.43 16.84 -1.69
N PRO A 159 2.47 15.97 -2.06
CA PRO A 159 1.67 15.20 -1.10
C PRO A 159 2.48 14.33 -0.15
N HIS A 160 3.60 13.77 -0.60
CA HIS A 160 4.48 12.97 0.26
C HIS A 160 5.09 13.79 1.40
N VAL A 161 5.64 14.97 1.07
CA VAL A 161 6.26 15.89 2.05
C VAL A 161 5.18 16.47 2.96
N TRP A 162 4.01 16.78 2.40
CA TRP A 162 2.85 17.26 3.17
C TRP A 162 2.44 16.24 4.24
N ASN A 163 2.26 14.96 3.87
CA ASN A 163 1.84 13.91 4.80
C ASN A 163 2.87 13.63 5.90
N ASN A 164 4.17 13.84 5.63
CA ASN A 164 5.23 13.67 6.62
C ASN A 164 5.40 14.89 7.54
N LEU A 165 5.13 16.11 7.05
CA LEU A 165 5.18 17.34 7.84
C LEU A 165 3.94 17.55 8.71
N PHE A 166 2.75 17.30 8.16
CA PHE A 166 1.47 17.59 8.81
C PHE A 166 0.84 16.29 9.28
N SER A 167 1.03 15.95 10.55
CA SER A 167 0.25 14.89 11.20
C SER A 167 -1.20 15.35 11.36
N GLU A 168 -2.17 14.47 11.14
CA GLU A 168 -3.64 14.72 11.11
C GLU A 168 -4.11 15.84 12.07
N GLY A 169 -4.18 17.07 11.55
CA GLY A 169 -4.58 18.27 12.27
C GLY A 169 -4.64 19.44 11.31
N THR A 170 -5.81 20.07 11.21
CA THR A 170 -6.05 21.19 10.27
C THR A 170 -5.33 22.44 10.76
N ILE A 171 -4.26 22.84 10.07
CA ILE A 171 -3.65 24.17 10.22
C ILE A 171 -4.12 24.99 9.02
N GLU A 172 -4.91 26.05 9.26
CA GLU A 172 -5.51 26.88 8.20
C GLU A 172 -4.47 27.71 7.41
N SER A 173 -3.21 27.73 7.83
CA SER A 173 -2.05 28.27 7.09
C SER A 173 -0.74 27.80 7.72
N PRO A 174 -0.15 26.68 7.28
CA PRO A 174 1.07 26.19 7.90
C PRO A 174 2.28 26.99 7.43
N LEU A 175 2.88 27.76 8.34
CA LEU A 175 4.21 28.34 8.14
C LEU A 175 5.26 27.24 8.31
N VAL A 176 6.09 27.09 7.28
CA VAL A 176 7.18 26.12 7.26
C VAL A 176 8.50 26.86 7.15
N GLU A 177 9.43 26.49 8.02
CA GLU A 177 10.81 26.93 7.93
C GLU A 177 11.54 26.04 6.93
N VAL A 178 12.14 26.67 5.92
CA VAL A 178 12.95 26.02 4.88
C VAL A 178 14.41 26.42 5.08
N ARG A 179 15.26 25.44 5.39
CA ARG A 179 16.70 25.65 5.64
C ARG A 179 17.55 24.84 4.68
N TYR A 180 18.56 25.47 4.08
CA TYR A 180 19.51 24.75 3.22
C TYR A 180 20.41 23.83 4.05
N VAL A 181 20.54 22.59 3.61
CA VAL A 181 21.36 21.58 4.26
C VAL A 181 22.11 20.74 3.22
N TRP A 182 23.29 20.27 3.59
CA TRP A 182 24.03 19.27 2.83
C TRP A 182 23.74 17.88 3.39
N LEU A 183 23.40 16.94 2.51
CA LEU A 183 23.11 15.56 2.90
C LEU A 183 24.17 14.60 2.33
N PRO A 184 24.67 13.65 3.13
CA PRO A 184 25.52 12.59 2.62
C PRO A 184 24.72 11.61 1.75
N LYS A 185 25.41 10.99 0.79
CA LYS A 185 24.87 9.89 -0.01
C LYS A 185 24.52 8.70 0.89
N GLY A 186 23.30 8.20 0.76
CA GLY A 186 22.83 7.03 1.50
C GLY A 186 23.55 5.76 1.04
N THR A 187 23.80 4.85 1.98
CA THR A 187 24.36 3.53 1.69
C THR A 187 23.45 2.40 2.15
N TYR A 188 22.65 2.63 3.20
CA TYR A 188 21.74 1.65 3.75
C TYR A 188 20.46 2.31 4.26
N ALA A 189 19.33 1.66 4.03
CA ALA A 189 18.02 2.04 4.55
C ALA A 189 17.26 0.83 5.10
N LYS A 190 16.79 0.94 6.33
CA LYS A 190 15.91 -0.05 6.96
C LYS A 190 14.49 0.47 6.92
N LEU A 191 13.63 -0.22 6.17
CA LEU A 191 12.24 0.16 5.96
C LEU A 191 11.30 -0.86 6.61
N GLN A 192 10.21 -0.36 7.16
CA GLN A 192 9.18 -1.19 7.75
C GLN A 192 7.81 -0.84 7.13
N PRO A 193 7.14 -1.79 6.46
CA PRO A 193 5.80 -1.57 5.97
C PRO A 193 4.82 -1.45 7.14
N GLU A 194 3.81 -0.58 7.03
CA GLU A 194 2.76 -0.46 8.04
C GLU A 194 1.78 -1.65 8.01
N ARG A 195 1.73 -2.38 6.90
CA ARG A 195 0.85 -3.53 6.68
C ARG A 195 1.65 -4.74 6.19
N VAL A 196 1.17 -5.93 6.54
CA VAL A 196 1.68 -7.18 5.96
C VAL A 196 1.40 -7.23 4.45
N GLY A 197 2.28 -7.89 3.69
CA GLY A 197 2.06 -8.17 2.27
C GLY A 197 2.94 -7.40 1.29
N PHE A 198 3.69 -6.37 1.70
CA PHE A 198 4.65 -5.69 0.80
C PHE A 198 5.78 -6.64 0.36
N SER A 199 6.38 -7.38 1.29
CA SER A 199 7.43 -8.37 1.02
C SER A 199 6.95 -9.54 0.16
N ASP A 200 5.65 -9.76 0.12
CA ASP A 200 5.00 -10.79 -0.69
C ASP A 200 4.77 -10.35 -2.13
N LEU A 201 4.96 -9.06 -2.42
CA LEU A 201 4.85 -8.57 -3.76
C LEU A 201 5.99 -9.14 -4.63
N PRO A 202 5.66 -9.57 -5.85
CA PRO A 202 6.63 -9.93 -6.86
C PRO A 202 7.52 -8.71 -7.17
N ASN A 203 8.82 -8.92 -7.32
CA ASN A 203 9.77 -7.84 -7.63
C ASN A 203 9.65 -6.61 -6.68
N HIS A 204 9.24 -6.80 -5.41
CA HIS A 204 9.10 -5.71 -4.42
C HIS A 204 10.34 -4.79 -4.36
N LYS A 205 11.54 -5.34 -4.59
CA LYS A 205 12.79 -4.58 -4.68
C LYS A 205 12.79 -3.57 -5.84
N ALA A 206 12.38 -3.99 -7.03
CA ALA A 206 12.35 -3.13 -8.21
C ALA A 206 11.27 -2.05 -8.07
N ILE A 207 10.09 -2.41 -7.55
CA ILE A 207 9.00 -1.45 -7.28
C ILE A 207 9.48 -0.38 -6.28
N LEU A 208 10.15 -0.81 -5.21
CA LEU A 208 10.73 0.10 -4.24
C LEU A 208 11.80 0.98 -4.86
N GLU A 209 12.69 0.44 -5.69
CA GLU A 209 13.74 1.19 -6.37
C GLU A 209 13.14 2.26 -7.31
N THR A 210 12.13 1.90 -8.11
CA THR A 210 11.40 2.86 -8.95
C THR A 210 10.78 3.97 -8.11
N SER A 211 10.17 3.61 -6.99
CA SER A 211 9.60 4.60 -6.06
C SER A 211 10.69 5.52 -5.51
N LEU A 212 11.80 4.97 -5.01
CA LEU A 212 12.91 5.73 -4.43
C LEU A 212 13.56 6.70 -5.42
N ARG A 213 13.61 6.36 -6.72
CA ARG A 213 14.09 7.27 -7.78
C ARG A 213 13.28 8.55 -7.93
N GLN A 214 12.03 8.56 -7.47
CA GLN A 214 11.20 9.77 -7.47
C GLN A 214 11.59 10.73 -6.33
N HIS A 215 12.25 10.23 -5.29
CA HIS A 215 12.69 11.01 -4.14
C HIS A 215 14.16 11.44 -4.28
N ALA A 216 14.49 12.56 -3.67
CA ALA A 216 15.83 13.10 -3.57
C ALA A 216 16.47 12.77 -2.21
N THR A 217 15.65 12.65 -1.18
CA THR A 217 16.06 12.47 0.22
C THR A 217 15.21 11.41 0.92
N LEU A 218 15.77 10.85 1.99
CA LEU A 218 15.06 10.05 2.97
C LEU A 218 15.48 10.52 4.37
N SER A 219 14.50 10.72 5.26
CA SER A 219 14.76 10.98 6.69
C SER A 219 14.24 9.83 7.56
N ARG A 220 14.92 9.56 8.66
CA ARG A 220 14.47 8.62 9.68
C ARG A 220 13.14 9.09 10.25
N GLY A 221 12.14 8.21 10.24
CA GLY A 221 10.77 8.48 10.68
C GLY A 221 9.80 8.81 9.54
N ASP A 222 10.28 9.23 8.38
CA ASP A 222 9.43 9.53 7.21
C ASP A 222 8.68 8.28 6.75
N VAL A 223 7.48 8.48 6.20
CA VAL A 223 6.67 7.44 5.58
C VAL A 223 6.72 7.59 4.06
N LEU A 224 7.34 6.62 3.41
CA LEU A 224 7.37 6.45 1.97
C LEU A 224 6.08 5.74 1.52
N THR A 225 5.42 6.24 0.48
CA THR A 225 4.27 5.56 -0.13
C THR A 225 4.69 4.93 -1.44
N VAL A 226 4.59 3.61 -1.53
CA VAL A 226 4.96 2.81 -2.70
C VAL A 226 3.69 2.25 -3.32
N ASN A 227 3.45 2.56 -4.59
CA ASN A 227 2.25 2.12 -5.30
C ASN A 227 2.53 0.86 -6.12
N TYR A 228 1.61 -0.11 -6.06
CA TYR A 228 1.59 -1.28 -6.94
C TYR A 228 0.18 -1.51 -7.47
N GLY A 229 -0.04 -1.21 -8.75
CA GLY A 229 -1.39 -1.20 -9.33
C GLY A 229 -2.28 -0.17 -8.62
N GLU A 230 -3.38 -0.63 -8.03
CA GLU A 230 -4.31 0.20 -7.25
C GLU A 230 -3.97 0.31 -5.76
N LEU A 231 -2.96 -0.44 -5.29
CA LEU A 231 -2.61 -0.48 -3.87
C LEU A 231 -1.47 0.49 -3.54
N ALA A 232 -1.64 1.21 -2.43
CA ALA A 232 -0.62 2.07 -1.85
C ALA A 232 -0.10 1.47 -0.55
N TYR A 233 1.18 1.07 -0.54
CA TYR A 233 1.87 0.55 0.63
C TYR A 233 2.64 1.68 1.31
N LYS A 234 2.41 1.87 2.61
CA LYS A 234 3.15 2.83 3.43
C LYS A 234 4.32 2.13 4.11
N LEU A 235 5.53 2.62 3.89
CA LEU A 235 6.77 2.11 4.46
C LEU A 235 7.42 3.21 5.31
N ARG A 236 7.57 2.96 6.59
CA ARG A 236 8.25 3.84 7.54
C ARG A 236 9.76 3.61 7.49
N VAL A 237 10.53 4.68 7.48
CA VAL A 237 11.99 4.63 7.56
C VAL A 237 12.42 4.48 9.02
N LEU A 238 13.04 3.35 9.37
CA LEU A 238 13.49 3.08 10.75
C LEU A 238 14.93 3.52 10.98
N GLU A 239 15.83 3.22 10.03
CA GLU A 239 17.26 3.47 10.14
C GLU A 239 17.84 3.85 8.77
N LEU A 240 18.80 4.75 8.78
CA LEU A 240 19.55 5.19 7.60
C LEU A 240 21.04 5.27 7.94
N LYS A 241 21.90 5.01 6.94
CA LYS A 241 23.36 5.19 7.05
C LYS A 241 23.87 6.02 5.87
N PRO A 242 24.86 6.91 6.10
CA PRO A 242 25.63 7.10 7.34
C PRO A 242 25.00 8.06 8.38
N SER A 243 23.89 8.72 8.06
CA SER A 243 23.24 9.72 8.91
C SER A 243 21.74 9.43 9.04
N SER A 244 21.08 10.09 10.00
CA SER A 244 19.62 10.00 10.19
C SER A 244 18.79 10.60 9.03
N THR A 245 19.46 11.30 8.11
CA THR A 245 18.89 11.77 6.83
C THR A 245 19.96 11.60 5.76
N VAL A 246 19.57 11.11 4.59
CA VAL A 246 20.50 10.84 3.47
C VAL A 246 19.91 11.28 2.13
N SER A 247 20.79 11.54 1.17
CA SER A 247 20.43 11.70 -0.25
C SER A 247 20.28 10.33 -0.92
N VAL A 248 19.21 10.17 -1.69
CA VAL A 248 18.96 8.98 -2.53
C VAL A 248 19.09 9.25 -4.03
N LEU A 249 19.49 10.46 -4.41
CA LEU A 249 19.80 10.82 -5.79
C LEU A 249 21.04 10.10 -6.32
N GLU A 250 20.86 9.34 -7.40
CA GLU A 250 21.94 8.66 -8.13
C GLU A 250 22.86 7.85 -7.20
N THR A 251 22.23 7.08 -6.31
CA THR A 251 22.91 6.23 -5.34
C THR A 251 22.28 4.86 -5.27
N ASP A 252 23.15 3.85 -5.21
CA ASP A 252 22.77 2.48 -4.90
C ASP A 252 22.70 2.34 -3.38
N ILE A 253 21.49 2.20 -2.85
CA ILE A 253 21.24 2.05 -1.43
C ILE A 253 20.82 0.62 -1.15
N GLU A 254 21.48 -0.03 -0.20
CA GLU A 254 21.04 -1.33 0.30
C GLU A 254 19.76 -1.16 1.13
N VAL A 255 18.68 -1.81 0.73
CA VAL A 255 17.40 -1.73 1.45
C VAL A 255 17.10 -3.05 2.17
N ASP A 256 16.85 -2.94 3.47
CA ASP A 256 16.40 -4.03 4.33
C ASP A 256 14.95 -3.80 4.75
N ILE A 257 14.08 -4.77 4.47
CA ILE A 257 12.64 -4.69 4.75
C ILE A 257 12.34 -5.59 5.95
N VAL A 258 11.84 -5.00 7.01
CA VAL A 258 11.49 -5.69 8.26
C VAL A 258 10.00 -6.02 8.27
N ASP A 259 9.61 -7.03 9.03
CA ASP A 259 8.19 -7.30 9.31
C ASP A 259 7.50 -6.13 10.03
N PRO A 260 6.19 -5.93 9.85
CA PRO A 260 5.43 -4.87 10.50
C PRO A 260 5.34 -5.06 12.02
N ASP A 261 5.56 -3.99 12.79
CA ASP A 261 5.57 -4.01 14.27
C ASP A 261 4.21 -4.34 14.91
N LYS A 262 3.10 -4.10 14.19
CA LYS A 262 1.74 -4.34 14.67
C LYS A 262 0.90 -4.88 13.52
N ALA A 263 0.23 -6.01 13.72
CA ALA A 263 -0.93 -6.36 12.91
C ALA A 263 -1.95 -5.23 13.09
N SER A 264 -1.98 -4.26 12.17
CA SER A 264 -2.89 -3.14 12.30
C SER A 264 -4.31 -3.71 12.23
N ASP A 265 -5.10 -3.52 13.30
CA ASP A 265 -6.51 -3.90 13.40
C ASP A 265 -7.44 -3.15 12.41
N LYS A 266 -6.85 -2.40 11.46
CA LYS A 266 -7.61 -1.84 10.34
C LYS A 266 -7.71 -2.93 9.27
N THR A 267 -8.92 -3.45 9.16
CA THR A 267 -9.43 -4.39 8.16
C THR A 267 -9.30 -3.80 6.75
N ASP A 268 -8.08 -3.73 6.23
CA ASP A 268 -7.84 -3.43 4.83
C ASP A 268 -7.83 -4.74 4.04
N GLU A 269 -8.77 -4.83 3.11
CA GLU A 269 -9.28 -6.05 2.47
C GLU A 269 -8.29 -6.80 1.55
N HIS A 270 -7.02 -6.38 1.46
CA HIS A 270 -6.07 -6.84 0.44
C HIS A 270 -4.78 -7.44 1.04
N VAL A 271 -4.93 -8.43 1.91
CA VAL A 271 -3.83 -9.27 2.40
C VAL A 271 -3.86 -10.62 1.69
N LEU A 272 -2.73 -11.03 1.10
CA LEU A 272 -2.59 -12.37 0.52
C LEU A 272 -2.19 -13.38 1.59
N ILE A 273 -3.09 -14.29 1.92
CA ILE A 273 -2.82 -15.37 2.86
C ILE A 273 -2.06 -16.49 2.12
N PRO A 274 -0.84 -16.88 2.55
CA PRO A 274 -0.12 -17.98 1.95
C PRO A 274 -0.88 -19.30 2.11
N LEU A 275 -1.14 -19.99 1.00
CA LEU A 275 -1.79 -21.30 0.96
C LEU A 275 -0.81 -22.33 0.37
N VAL A 276 -0.48 -23.34 1.17
CA VAL A 276 0.42 -24.42 0.75
C VAL A 276 -0.37 -25.46 -0.03
N VAL A 277 0.14 -25.85 -1.20
CA VAL A 277 -0.46 -26.90 -2.03
C VAL A 277 -0.53 -28.20 -1.23
N GLY A 278 -1.71 -28.82 -1.19
CA GLY A 278 -2.04 -30.02 -0.41
C GLY A 278 -2.60 -29.74 0.99
N VAL A 279 -2.54 -28.50 1.47
CA VAL A 279 -3.07 -28.10 2.78
C VAL A 279 -4.39 -27.36 2.60
N SER A 280 -5.40 -27.75 3.38
CA SER A 280 -6.66 -27.01 3.45
C SER A 280 -6.62 -25.96 4.55
N GLN A 281 -7.18 -24.79 4.27
CA GLN A 281 -7.31 -23.69 5.22
C GLN A 281 -8.78 -23.31 5.40
N ILE A 282 -9.13 -22.89 6.60
CA ILE A 282 -10.49 -22.40 6.91
C ILE A 282 -10.45 -20.88 6.96
N GLY A 283 -11.46 -20.24 6.39
CA GLY A 283 -11.65 -18.79 6.40
C GLY A 283 -13.11 -18.41 6.57
N THR A 284 -13.35 -17.11 6.80
CA THR A 284 -14.69 -16.55 6.91
C THR A 284 -14.73 -15.21 6.18
N VAL A 285 -15.66 -15.04 5.25
CA VAL A 285 -15.82 -13.80 4.47
C VAL A 285 -17.21 -13.19 4.72
N ASP A 286 -17.24 -11.86 4.90
CA ASP A 286 -18.48 -11.10 5.01
C ASP A 286 -19.06 -10.77 3.63
N GLU A 287 -20.37 -10.52 3.56
CA GLU A 287 -21.04 -10.08 2.33
C GLU A 287 -20.43 -8.77 1.80
N GLY A 288 -20.12 -8.75 0.50
CA GLY A 288 -19.52 -7.60 -0.18
C GLY A 288 -18.00 -7.48 -0.06
N LYS A 289 -17.35 -8.34 0.74
CA LYS A 289 -15.89 -8.28 0.96
C LYS A 289 -15.13 -9.37 0.21
N PHE A 290 -13.83 -9.12 0.02
CA PHE A 290 -12.88 -10.09 -0.50
C PHE A 290 -11.96 -10.63 0.59
N LEU A 291 -11.58 -11.90 0.46
CA LEU A 291 -10.42 -12.50 1.10
C LEU A 291 -9.51 -13.10 0.04
N TYR A 292 -8.21 -12.88 0.18
CA TYR A 292 -7.24 -13.29 -0.82
C TYR A 292 -6.25 -14.31 -0.28
N TYR A 293 -5.95 -15.32 -1.11
CA TYR A 293 -4.93 -16.33 -0.86
C TYR A 293 -3.92 -16.32 -1.98
N LYS A 294 -2.71 -16.80 -1.72
CA LYS A 294 -1.68 -17.01 -2.74
C LYS A 294 -1.12 -18.42 -2.65
N PHE A 295 -0.81 -19.03 -3.79
CA PHE A 295 -0.07 -20.28 -3.86
C PHE A 295 0.91 -20.22 -5.03
N SER A 296 2.00 -21.00 -4.95
CA SER A 296 2.99 -21.09 -6.02
C SER A 296 3.04 -22.50 -6.60
N ILE A 297 3.25 -22.57 -7.91
CA ILE A 297 3.57 -23.80 -8.63
C ILE A 297 5.03 -23.69 -9.04
N ASP A 298 5.86 -24.53 -8.43
CA ASP A 298 7.28 -24.65 -8.76
C ASP A 298 7.48 -25.35 -10.11
N ASN A 299 8.66 -25.17 -10.70
CA ASN A 299 8.98 -25.77 -12.00
C ASN A 299 8.88 -27.31 -12.00
N GLY A 300 9.21 -27.97 -10.88
CA GLY A 300 9.12 -29.43 -10.77
C GLY A 300 7.67 -29.93 -10.79
N THR A 301 6.76 -29.22 -10.12
CA THR A 301 5.32 -29.49 -10.19
C THR A 301 4.76 -29.16 -11.58
N TRP A 302 5.20 -28.06 -12.19
CA TRP A 302 4.78 -27.68 -13.54
C TRP A 302 5.20 -28.71 -14.59
N GLU A 303 6.40 -29.28 -14.52
CA GLU A 303 6.84 -30.32 -15.45
C GLU A 303 5.86 -31.50 -15.48
N LYS A 304 5.40 -31.96 -14.31
CA LYS A 304 4.40 -33.03 -14.21
C LYS A 304 3.06 -32.66 -14.86
N ILE A 305 2.62 -31.42 -14.71
CA ILE A 305 1.36 -30.93 -15.29
C ILE A 305 1.49 -30.71 -16.80
N SER A 306 2.61 -30.16 -17.27
CA SER A 306 2.88 -29.87 -18.68
C SER A 306 2.89 -31.14 -19.55
N THR A 307 3.26 -32.28 -18.97
CA THR A 307 3.18 -33.60 -19.63
C THR A 307 1.74 -34.14 -19.75
N GLY A 308 0.74 -33.43 -19.21
CA GLY A 308 -0.68 -33.77 -19.29
C GLY A 308 -1.16 -34.78 -18.24
N ASN A 309 -0.27 -35.20 -17.34
CA ASN A 309 -0.53 -36.28 -16.39
C ASN A 309 -1.17 -35.81 -15.08
N SER A 310 -1.19 -34.50 -14.81
CA SER A 310 -1.75 -33.96 -13.57
C SER A 310 -2.44 -32.61 -13.84
N ASN A 311 -3.47 -32.30 -13.06
CA ASN A 311 -4.16 -31.01 -13.06
C ASN A 311 -4.11 -30.39 -11.65
N VAL A 312 -4.24 -29.07 -11.56
CA VAL A 312 -4.39 -28.39 -10.26
C VAL A 312 -5.87 -28.16 -9.99
N GLU A 313 -6.37 -28.71 -8.89
CA GLU A 313 -7.74 -28.54 -8.41
C GLU A 313 -7.75 -27.53 -7.26
N VAL A 314 -8.50 -26.44 -7.42
CA VAL A 314 -8.78 -25.47 -6.36
C VAL A 314 -10.22 -25.70 -5.90
N LYS A 315 -10.38 -26.10 -4.63
CA LYS A 315 -11.67 -26.48 -4.06
C LYS A 315 -12.05 -25.57 -2.90
N LEU A 316 -13.24 -25.00 -2.98
CA LEU A 316 -13.87 -24.19 -1.94
C LEU A 316 -15.13 -24.89 -1.43
N GLU A 317 -15.14 -25.29 -0.16
CA GLU A 317 -16.28 -25.94 0.49
C GLU A 317 -16.90 -24.97 1.49
N SER A 318 -18.15 -24.58 1.30
CA SER A 318 -18.89 -23.74 2.24
C SER A 318 -19.42 -24.60 3.41
N GLU A 319 -19.18 -24.20 4.66
CA GLU A 319 -19.62 -24.93 5.87
C GLU A 319 -21.04 -24.52 6.31
N THR A 320 -21.56 -23.39 5.81
CA THR A 320 -22.86 -22.82 6.22
C THR A 320 -23.83 -22.75 5.05
N ASP A 321 -25.04 -23.29 5.21
CA ASP A 321 -26.12 -23.25 4.19
C ASP A 321 -26.73 -21.85 3.98
N SER A 322 -26.41 -20.89 4.86
CA SER A 322 -27.00 -19.55 4.86
C SER A 322 -26.23 -18.52 4.02
N GLY A 323 -25.02 -18.86 3.57
CA GLY A 323 -24.10 -17.94 2.91
C GLY A 323 -23.65 -18.46 1.55
N ASP A 324 -23.31 -17.55 0.64
CA ASP A 324 -22.83 -17.86 -0.70
C ASP A 324 -21.60 -17.03 -1.04
N THR A 325 -20.67 -17.64 -1.75
CA THR A 325 -19.39 -17.03 -2.13
C THR A 325 -19.18 -17.08 -3.63
N ASP A 326 -18.19 -16.36 -4.13
CA ASP A 326 -17.65 -16.51 -5.49
C ASP A 326 -16.13 -16.70 -5.42
N LEU A 327 -15.61 -17.54 -6.31
CA LEU A 327 -14.20 -17.88 -6.39
C LEU A 327 -13.60 -17.28 -7.65
N PHE A 328 -12.49 -16.56 -7.52
CA PHE A 328 -11.72 -15.97 -8.61
C PHE A 328 -10.26 -16.38 -8.49
N ILE A 329 -9.60 -16.65 -9.61
CA ILE A 329 -8.18 -16.98 -9.65
C ILE A 329 -7.52 -16.12 -10.73
N SER A 330 -6.34 -15.60 -10.40
CA SER A 330 -5.45 -14.92 -11.35
C SER A 330 -4.02 -15.41 -11.20
N ARG A 331 -3.27 -15.40 -12.29
CA ARG A 331 -1.83 -15.52 -12.27
C ARG A 331 -1.17 -14.16 -12.12
N HIS A 332 0.00 -14.15 -11.49
CA HIS A 332 0.92 -13.02 -11.53
C HIS A 332 1.07 -12.46 -12.97
N PRO A 333 0.92 -11.15 -13.21
CA PRO A 333 1.12 -10.05 -12.25
C PRO A 333 -0.14 -9.53 -11.55
N LEU A 334 -1.33 -10.07 -11.86
CA LEU A 334 -2.57 -9.66 -11.20
C LEU A 334 -2.67 -10.30 -9.82
N ILE A 335 -2.39 -9.53 -8.78
CA ILE A 335 -2.29 -10.02 -7.40
C ILE A 335 -3.64 -10.16 -6.72
N PHE A 336 -4.58 -9.26 -7.01
CA PHE A 336 -5.88 -9.20 -6.35
C PHE A 336 -6.97 -9.38 -7.40
N PRO A 337 -7.38 -10.63 -7.68
CA PRO A 337 -8.43 -10.89 -8.65
C PRO A 337 -9.75 -10.31 -8.15
N THR A 338 -10.39 -9.49 -8.98
CA THR A 338 -11.68 -8.89 -8.68
C THR A 338 -12.79 -9.59 -9.46
N ARG A 339 -14.04 -9.20 -9.21
CA ARG A 339 -15.20 -9.67 -9.98
C ARG A 339 -15.07 -9.39 -11.48
N HIS A 340 -14.23 -8.44 -11.87
CA HIS A 340 -14.09 -7.96 -13.24
C HIS A 340 -12.72 -8.28 -13.84
N GLN A 341 -11.66 -8.36 -13.02
CA GLN A 341 -10.31 -8.72 -13.42
C GLN A 341 -9.90 -10.05 -12.79
N HIS A 342 -9.93 -11.13 -13.57
CA HIS A 342 -9.48 -12.47 -13.17
C HIS A 342 -9.26 -13.33 -14.43
N GLU A 343 -8.61 -14.48 -14.27
CA GLU A 343 -8.40 -15.44 -15.37
C GLU A 343 -9.36 -16.63 -15.29
N TRP A 344 -9.68 -17.09 -14.07
CA TRP A 344 -10.65 -18.16 -13.84
C TRP A 344 -11.64 -17.76 -12.75
N SER A 345 -12.88 -18.23 -12.84
CA SER A 345 -13.89 -18.00 -11.82
C SER A 345 -14.93 -19.12 -11.72
N SER A 346 -15.49 -19.31 -10.52
CA SER A 346 -16.65 -20.17 -10.27
C SER A 346 -17.70 -19.44 -9.43
N HIS A 347 -18.94 -19.49 -9.93
CA HIS A 347 -20.11 -18.83 -9.34
C HIS A 347 -21.14 -19.83 -8.80
N ASP A 348 -20.81 -21.12 -8.78
CA ASP A 348 -21.71 -22.20 -8.38
C ASP A 348 -22.18 -22.01 -6.93
N ILE A 349 -23.43 -22.35 -6.62
CA ILE A 349 -23.94 -22.24 -5.25
C ILE A 349 -23.33 -23.36 -4.39
N GLY A 350 -22.81 -23.00 -3.22
CA GLY A 350 -22.29 -23.96 -2.23
C GLY A 350 -20.80 -24.27 -2.43
N SER A 351 -20.48 -25.51 -2.85
CA SER A 351 -19.09 -25.94 -3.05
C SER A 351 -18.63 -25.70 -4.48
N LYS A 352 -17.42 -25.18 -4.64
CA LYS A 352 -16.84 -24.77 -5.92
C LYS A 352 -15.56 -25.54 -6.17
N THR A 353 -15.39 -26.02 -7.39
CA THR A 353 -14.17 -26.67 -7.83
C THR A 353 -13.73 -26.09 -9.16
N LEU A 354 -12.51 -25.54 -9.20
CA LEU A 354 -11.85 -25.11 -10.43
C LEU A 354 -10.69 -26.03 -10.74
N ILE A 355 -10.61 -26.51 -11.98
CA ILE A 355 -9.54 -27.38 -12.45
C ILE A 355 -8.70 -26.62 -13.47
N LEU A 356 -7.44 -26.36 -13.14
CA LEU A 356 -6.45 -25.73 -14.01
C LEU A 356 -5.61 -26.82 -14.68
N SER A 357 -5.53 -26.78 -16.01
CA SER A 357 -4.89 -27.80 -16.84
C SER A 357 -3.82 -27.21 -17.75
N SER A 358 -2.91 -28.04 -18.26
CA SER A 358 -1.89 -27.59 -19.22
C SER A 358 -2.45 -27.12 -20.57
N LYS A 359 -3.76 -27.28 -20.80
CA LYS A 359 -4.45 -26.75 -21.99
C LYS A 359 -4.81 -25.27 -21.87
N ASP A 360 -4.78 -24.73 -20.66
CA ASP A 360 -5.12 -23.34 -20.39
C ASP A 360 -3.94 -22.43 -20.78
N LYS A 361 -4.16 -21.52 -21.74
CA LYS A 361 -3.12 -20.68 -22.33
C LYS A 361 -2.34 -19.85 -21.31
N ASN A 362 -2.98 -19.47 -20.20
CA ASN A 362 -2.40 -18.61 -19.18
C ASN A 362 -1.86 -19.41 -17.98
N PHE A 363 -1.97 -20.74 -17.97
CA PHE A 363 -1.49 -21.58 -16.90
C PHE A 363 -0.02 -22.00 -17.12
N GLY A 364 0.77 -22.02 -16.04
CA GLY A 364 2.22 -22.23 -16.07
C GLY A 364 2.87 -22.24 -14.68
N ALA A 365 4.19 -22.42 -14.64
CA ALA A 365 4.93 -22.22 -13.38
C ALA A 365 4.82 -20.75 -12.93
N GLY A 366 4.69 -20.52 -11.63
CA GLY A 366 4.59 -19.18 -11.05
C GLY A 366 3.64 -19.07 -9.87
N THR A 367 3.39 -17.83 -9.45
CA THR A 367 2.51 -17.50 -8.33
C THR A 367 1.10 -17.17 -8.82
N TYR A 368 0.12 -17.73 -8.12
CA TYR A 368 -1.30 -17.55 -8.36
C TYR A 368 -1.94 -16.92 -7.12
N SER A 369 -2.93 -16.08 -7.37
CA SER A 369 -3.77 -15.49 -6.34
C SER A 369 -5.20 -15.98 -6.49
N ILE A 370 -5.83 -16.24 -5.35
CA ILE A 370 -7.23 -16.66 -5.24
C ILE A 370 -7.97 -15.55 -4.51
N GLY A 371 -9.05 -15.04 -5.09
CA GLY A 371 -9.98 -14.13 -4.44
C GLY A 371 -11.28 -14.85 -4.10
N ILE A 372 -11.67 -14.81 -2.85
CA ILE A 372 -12.95 -15.33 -2.36
C ILE A 372 -13.82 -14.14 -2.00
N TYR A 373 -14.94 -13.99 -2.71
CA TYR A 373 -15.88 -12.89 -2.52
C TYR A 373 -17.12 -13.38 -1.76
N GLY A 374 -17.53 -12.70 -0.69
CA GLY A 374 -18.80 -12.96 -0.02
C GLY A 374 -19.96 -12.42 -0.86
N PHE A 375 -20.67 -13.29 -1.58
CA PHE A 375 -21.77 -12.87 -2.45
C PHE A 375 -23.05 -12.57 -1.66
N LYS A 376 -23.37 -13.40 -0.66
CA LYS A 376 -24.56 -13.24 0.19
C LYS A 376 -24.29 -13.81 1.57
N GLY A 377 -24.54 -13.01 2.61
CA GLY A 377 -24.33 -13.40 4.00
C GLY A 377 -22.87 -13.63 4.38
N MET A 378 -22.62 -13.77 5.69
CA MET A 378 -21.33 -14.18 6.21
C MET A 378 -21.16 -15.69 5.97
N THR A 379 -20.09 -16.07 5.26
CA THR A 379 -19.87 -17.47 4.87
C THR A 379 -18.56 -17.97 5.43
N ARG A 380 -18.62 -19.08 6.18
CA ARG A 380 -17.44 -19.82 6.61
C ARG A 380 -17.15 -20.92 5.59
N TYR A 381 -15.89 -21.03 5.18
CA TYR A 381 -15.49 -21.92 4.10
C TYR A 381 -14.15 -22.60 4.38
N LYS A 382 -13.89 -23.67 3.64
CA LYS A 382 -12.62 -24.38 3.59
C LYS A 382 -12.08 -24.33 2.17
N ILE A 383 -10.89 -23.76 1.99
CA ILE A 383 -10.18 -23.64 0.71
C ILE A 383 -9.00 -24.60 0.68
N SER A 384 -8.80 -25.31 -0.43
CA SER A 384 -7.61 -26.13 -0.66
C SER A 384 -7.18 -26.09 -2.13
N VAL A 385 -5.88 -26.26 -2.35
CA VAL A 385 -5.28 -26.42 -3.67
C VAL A 385 -4.61 -27.79 -3.70
N MET A 386 -4.97 -28.65 -4.63
CA MET A 386 -4.42 -30.00 -4.75
C MET A 386 -3.90 -30.24 -6.17
N VAL A 387 -2.84 -31.03 -6.31
CA VAL A 387 -2.40 -31.54 -7.60
C VAL A 387 -2.94 -32.95 -7.72
N GLN A 388 -3.85 -33.18 -8.66
CA GLN A 388 -4.41 -34.51 -8.93
C GLN A 388 -3.79 -35.09 -10.19
N ASP A 389 -3.36 -36.34 -10.11
CA ASP A 389 -2.91 -37.09 -11.28
C ASP A 389 -4.12 -37.60 -12.09
N ASN A 390 -4.17 -37.25 -13.37
CA ASN A 390 -5.17 -37.70 -14.34
C ASN A 390 -5.15 -39.22 -14.55
N LEU A 391 -4.12 -39.93 -14.08
CA LEU A 391 -3.99 -41.37 -14.18
C LEU A 391 -5.11 -42.14 -13.45
N ASN A 392 -5.82 -41.50 -12.51
CA ASN A 392 -6.95 -42.10 -11.80
C ASN A 392 -8.34 -41.69 -12.32
N GLN A 393 -8.43 -40.90 -13.41
CA GLN A 393 -9.70 -40.50 -14.02
C GLN A 393 -10.06 -41.28 -15.29
N LYS A 394 -9.51 -42.49 -15.45
CA LYS A 394 -10.16 -43.56 -16.23
C LYS A 394 -10.60 -44.65 -15.26
N LEU A 395 -11.92 -44.69 -15.03
CA LEU A 395 -12.76 -45.81 -14.54
C LEU A 395 -13.76 -45.33 -13.47
N GLY A 396 -14.57 -44.34 -13.86
CA GLY A 396 -15.89 -44.07 -13.29
C GLY A 396 -17.02 -44.47 -14.26
N GLN A 397 -16.77 -45.45 -15.14
CA GLN A 397 -17.82 -46.13 -15.88
C GLN A 397 -17.88 -47.56 -15.38
N GLN A 398 -18.97 -47.82 -14.65
CA GLN A 398 -19.55 -49.13 -14.36
C GLN A 398 -18.67 -50.07 -13.52
N ALA A 399 -19.22 -50.50 -12.39
CA ALA A 399 -18.85 -51.75 -11.78
C ALA A 399 -19.04 -52.87 -12.83
N SER A 400 -17.98 -53.16 -13.58
CA SER A 400 -17.85 -54.37 -14.38
C SER A 400 -17.59 -55.50 -13.39
N SER A 401 -18.68 -56.04 -12.86
CA SER A 401 -18.71 -57.42 -12.42
C SER A 401 -18.09 -58.29 -13.51
N SER A 402 -17.04 -59.01 -13.14
CA SER A 402 -16.44 -60.06 -13.94
C SER A 402 -17.53 -61.06 -14.33
N MET A 403 -18.09 -60.93 -15.52
CA MET A 403 -18.92 -61.97 -16.13
C MET A 403 -18.54 -62.09 -17.61
N SER A 404 -18.23 -63.33 -17.95
CA SER A 404 -17.98 -63.89 -19.27
C SER A 404 -18.75 -63.23 -20.42
N SER A 405 -18.08 -63.15 -21.57
CA SER A 405 -18.61 -62.91 -22.90
C SER A 405 -19.88 -63.74 -23.18
N THR A 406 -21.03 -63.12 -22.99
CA THR A 406 -22.26 -63.45 -23.70
C THR A 406 -22.68 -62.17 -24.39
N GLU A 407 -22.76 -62.16 -25.72
CA GLU A 407 -23.31 -61.04 -26.48
C GLU A 407 -24.74 -60.77 -26.01
N MET A 408 -24.89 -59.77 -25.13
CA MET A 408 -26.18 -59.30 -24.70
C MET A 408 -26.58 -58.14 -25.61
N ASN A 409 -27.61 -58.36 -26.43
CA ASN A 409 -28.26 -57.29 -27.17
C ASN A 409 -28.68 -56.18 -26.18
N THR A 410 -28.21 -54.96 -26.40
CA THR A 410 -28.60 -53.75 -25.67
C THR A 410 -29.33 -52.81 -26.63
N GLU A 411 -30.39 -52.18 -26.15
CA GLU A 411 -31.23 -51.25 -26.89
C GLU A 411 -31.23 -49.88 -26.21
N GLN A 412 -31.32 -48.82 -27.01
CA GLN A 412 -31.36 -47.46 -26.49
C GLN A 412 -32.80 -47.11 -26.05
N CYS A 413 -32.95 -46.73 -24.78
CA CYS A 413 -34.22 -46.24 -24.25
C CYS A 413 -34.65 -44.95 -24.97
N ARG A 414 -35.91 -44.92 -25.44
CA ARG A 414 -36.47 -43.77 -26.16
C ARG A 414 -36.59 -42.50 -25.31
N ASN A 415 -36.63 -42.63 -23.99
CA ASN A 415 -36.78 -41.51 -23.06
C ASN A 415 -35.43 -41.01 -22.52
N CYS A 416 -34.66 -41.85 -21.81
CA CYS A 416 -33.39 -41.41 -21.20
C CYS A 416 -32.16 -41.53 -22.11
N LYS A 417 -32.31 -42.12 -23.30
CA LYS A 417 -31.23 -42.36 -24.27
C LYS A 417 -30.06 -43.24 -23.76
N HIS A 418 -30.20 -43.89 -22.59
CA HIS A 418 -29.25 -44.89 -22.11
C HIS A 418 -29.44 -46.24 -22.81
N TYR A 419 -28.34 -46.97 -22.99
CA TYR A 419 -28.33 -48.33 -23.53
C TYR A 419 -28.59 -49.35 -22.43
N ILE A 420 -29.58 -50.21 -22.64
CA ILE A 420 -30.11 -51.13 -21.63
C ILE A 420 -30.29 -52.50 -22.27
N PRO A 421 -30.00 -53.61 -21.57
CA PRO A 421 -30.21 -54.93 -22.15
C PRO A 421 -31.63 -55.11 -22.72
N SER A 422 -31.74 -55.62 -23.95
CA SER A 422 -33.01 -55.84 -24.68
C SER A 422 -34.03 -56.64 -23.86
N ARG A 423 -33.57 -57.50 -22.97
CA ARG A 423 -34.44 -58.28 -22.05
C ARG A 423 -35.17 -57.44 -21.00
N THR A 424 -34.64 -56.27 -20.65
CA THR A 424 -35.18 -55.40 -19.60
C THR A 424 -35.62 -54.02 -20.12
N ILE A 425 -35.44 -53.75 -21.42
CA ILE A 425 -35.74 -52.45 -22.03
C ILE A 425 -37.20 -52.04 -21.83
N ALA A 426 -38.16 -52.95 -22.06
CA ALA A 426 -39.59 -52.64 -21.91
C ALA A 426 -39.96 -52.24 -20.47
N LEU A 427 -39.35 -52.89 -19.47
CA LEU A 427 -39.58 -52.62 -18.06
C LEU A 427 -38.92 -51.31 -17.63
N HIS A 428 -37.71 -51.05 -18.14
CA HIS A 428 -37.04 -49.77 -17.95
C HIS A 428 -37.79 -48.63 -18.64
N GLU A 429 -38.23 -48.76 -19.89
CA GLU A 429 -38.93 -47.69 -20.61
C GLU A 429 -40.23 -47.30 -19.90
N ALA A 430 -40.98 -48.28 -19.40
CA ALA A 430 -42.18 -48.03 -18.61
C ALA A 430 -41.88 -47.31 -17.29
N TYR A 431 -40.79 -47.68 -16.59
CA TYR A 431 -40.38 -47.00 -15.35
C TYR A 431 -39.81 -45.60 -15.63
N CYS A 432 -38.92 -45.50 -16.61
CA CYS A 432 -38.26 -44.28 -17.03
C CYS A 432 -39.25 -43.24 -17.53
N GLY A 433 -40.23 -43.62 -18.35
CA GLY A 433 -41.29 -42.71 -18.82
C GLY A 433 -42.21 -42.20 -17.71
N ARG A 434 -42.31 -42.93 -16.59
CA ARG A 434 -43.14 -42.54 -15.43
C ARG A 434 -42.42 -41.67 -14.42
N HIS A 435 -41.10 -41.77 -14.33
CA HIS A 435 -40.31 -41.08 -13.30
C HIS A 435 -39.39 -40.01 -13.87
N ASN A 436 -39.09 -40.04 -15.17
CA ASN A 436 -38.18 -39.10 -15.80
C ASN A 436 -38.82 -38.38 -16.98
N VAL A 437 -38.45 -37.12 -17.16
CA VAL A 437 -38.84 -36.26 -18.28
C VAL A 437 -37.60 -35.66 -18.92
N VAL A 438 -37.60 -35.59 -20.25
CA VAL A 438 -36.55 -34.90 -21.00
C VAL A 438 -36.91 -33.42 -21.13
N CYS A 439 -35.99 -32.54 -20.81
CA CYS A 439 -36.17 -31.12 -21.03
C CYS A 439 -36.38 -30.82 -22.52
N GLN A 440 -37.45 -30.09 -22.83
CA GLN A 440 -37.85 -29.76 -24.21
C GLN A 440 -37.18 -28.50 -24.76
N HIS A 441 -36.39 -27.79 -23.95
CA HIS A 441 -35.65 -26.62 -24.41
C HIS A 441 -34.66 -27.01 -25.50
N VAL A 442 -34.63 -26.22 -26.58
CA VAL A 442 -33.75 -26.45 -27.72
C VAL A 442 -32.30 -26.43 -27.22
N GLY A 443 -31.57 -27.52 -27.48
CA GLY A 443 -30.17 -27.66 -27.09
C GLY A 443 -29.90 -28.17 -25.66
N CYS A 444 -30.93 -28.35 -24.81
CA CYS A 444 -30.72 -28.88 -23.45
C CYS A 444 -30.72 -30.41 -23.41
N GLY A 445 -31.86 -31.05 -23.70
CA GLY A 445 -31.98 -32.52 -23.78
C GLY A 445 -31.67 -33.30 -22.49
N VAL A 446 -31.56 -32.63 -21.34
CA VAL A 446 -31.27 -33.26 -20.05
C VAL A 446 -32.47 -34.10 -19.58
N VAL A 447 -32.20 -35.29 -19.06
CA VAL A 447 -33.21 -36.20 -18.52
C VAL A 447 -33.26 -35.99 -17.00
N LEU A 448 -34.38 -35.50 -16.50
CA LEU A 448 -34.59 -35.15 -15.10
C LEU A 448 -35.66 -36.04 -14.51
N ARG A 449 -35.64 -36.25 -13.19
CA ARG A 449 -36.81 -36.81 -12.52
C ARG A 449 -37.96 -35.82 -12.58
N ILE A 450 -39.20 -36.31 -12.66
CA ILE A 450 -40.39 -35.45 -12.76
C ILE A 450 -40.46 -34.45 -11.59
N GLU A 451 -40.09 -34.88 -10.37
CA GLU A 451 -40.05 -34.01 -9.19
C GLU A 451 -39.01 -32.89 -9.33
N GLU A 452 -37.85 -33.19 -9.90
CA GLU A 452 -36.73 -32.26 -10.10
C GLU A 452 -36.92 -31.35 -11.32
N SER A 453 -37.74 -31.78 -12.29
CA SER A 453 -38.01 -31.01 -13.52
C SER A 453 -38.61 -29.63 -13.26
N ARG A 454 -39.32 -29.46 -12.14
CA ARG A 454 -39.91 -28.17 -11.72
C ARG A 454 -38.87 -27.14 -11.32
N ASN A 455 -37.69 -27.60 -10.90
CA ASN A 455 -36.59 -26.75 -10.47
C ASN A 455 -35.63 -26.43 -11.63
N HIS A 456 -35.72 -27.12 -12.76
CA HIS A 456 -34.90 -26.87 -13.94
C HIS A 456 -35.50 -25.76 -14.81
N ILE A 457 -34.75 -24.67 -14.96
CA ILE A 457 -35.18 -23.46 -15.67
C ILE A 457 -34.04 -23.00 -16.59
N HIS A 458 -34.37 -22.38 -17.72
CA HIS A 458 -33.40 -21.79 -18.62
C HIS A 458 -33.35 -20.27 -18.45
N CYS A 459 -32.17 -19.69 -18.62
CA CYS A 459 -32.01 -18.25 -18.71
C CYS A 459 -32.54 -17.72 -20.05
N ASP A 460 -33.40 -16.71 -20.03
CA ASP A 460 -33.99 -16.12 -21.24
C ASP A 460 -32.99 -15.36 -22.12
N ARG A 461 -31.82 -14.98 -21.57
CA ARG A 461 -30.78 -14.23 -22.32
C ARG A 461 -29.74 -15.12 -22.97
N CYS A 462 -29.25 -16.15 -22.26
CA CYS A 462 -28.17 -17.02 -22.74
C CYS A 462 -28.60 -18.47 -23.03
N GLY A 463 -29.82 -18.87 -22.64
CA GLY A 463 -30.37 -20.22 -22.87
C GLY A 463 -29.77 -21.32 -21.99
N GLN A 464 -28.84 -21.00 -21.08
CA GLN A 464 -28.23 -21.96 -20.17
C GLN A 464 -29.22 -22.48 -19.13
N ALA A 465 -29.04 -23.73 -18.70
CA ALA A 465 -29.94 -24.42 -17.79
C ALA A 465 -29.44 -24.35 -16.35
N PHE A 466 -30.33 -24.03 -15.41
CA PHE A 466 -30.03 -23.82 -14.00
C PHE A 466 -31.12 -24.39 -13.09
N GLN A 467 -30.81 -24.54 -11.81
CA GLN A 467 -31.85 -24.67 -10.80
C GLN A 467 -32.48 -23.30 -10.49
N ARG A 468 -33.74 -23.28 -10.07
CA ARG A 468 -34.46 -22.03 -9.74
C ARG A 468 -33.69 -21.10 -8.77
N VAL A 469 -32.98 -21.68 -7.80
CA VAL A 469 -32.19 -20.92 -6.80
C VAL A 469 -30.92 -20.31 -7.43
N GLU A 470 -30.33 -20.99 -8.41
CA GLU A 470 -29.12 -20.54 -9.12
C GLU A 470 -29.40 -19.45 -10.14
N LEU A 471 -30.62 -19.41 -10.69
CA LEU A 471 -30.99 -18.47 -11.74
C LEU A 471 -30.93 -17.01 -11.25
N GLU A 472 -31.33 -16.73 -10.02
CA GLU A 472 -31.27 -15.37 -9.46
C GLU A 472 -29.82 -14.87 -9.39
N LYS A 473 -28.91 -15.73 -8.91
CA LYS A 473 -27.48 -15.43 -8.90
C LYS A 473 -26.92 -15.29 -10.31
N HIS A 474 -27.29 -16.18 -11.23
CA HIS A 474 -26.86 -16.11 -12.63
C HIS A 474 -27.24 -14.76 -13.27
N MET A 475 -28.49 -14.32 -13.10
CA MET A 475 -28.95 -13.03 -13.62
C MET A 475 -28.15 -11.86 -13.05
N LYS A 476 -27.93 -11.86 -11.72
CA LYS A 476 -27.17 -10.81 -11.03
C LYS A 476 -25.70 -10.78 -11.43
N VAL A 477 -25.07 -11.94 -11.59
CA VAL A 477 -23.63 -12.02 -11.88
C VAL A 477 -23.33 -11.79 -13.36
N PHE A 478 -24.11 -12.38 -14.27
CA PHE A 478 -23.76 -12.40 -15.69
C PHE A 478 -24.46 -11.33 -16.52
N HIS A 479 -25.67 -10.93 -16.14
CA HIS A 479 -26.52 -10.04 -16.94
C HIS A 479 -26.82 -8.67 -16.31
N GLU A 480 -26.43 -8.44 -15.05
CA GLU A 480 -26.48 -7.11 -14.46
C GLU A 480 -25.42 -6.21 -15.13
N PRO A 481 -25.79 -5.03 -15.66
CA PRO A 481 -24.84 -4.13 -16.30
C PRO A 481 -23.79 -3.61 -15.32
N LEU A 482 -22.52 -3.81 -15.66
CA LEU A 482 -21.38 -3.41 -14.86
C LEU A 482 -20.77 -2.12 -15.40
N HIS A 483 -20.33 -1.24 -14.51
CA HIS A 483 -19.66 0.01 -14.89
C HIS A 483 -18.15 -0.15 -14.78
N CYS A 484 -17.43 0.14 -15.87
CA CYS A 484 -15.98 0.21 -15.85
C CYS A 484 -15.52 1.63 -15.46
N PRO A 485 -14.43 1.80 -14.70
CA PRO A 485 -13.86 3.13 -14.40
C PRO A 485 -13.51 3.97 -15.64
N CYS A 486 -13.36 3.35 -16.81
CA CYS A 486 -13.17 4.07 -18.08
C CYS A 486 -14.45 4.74 -18.63
N GLY A 487 -15.62 4.50 -18.00
CA GLY A 487 -16.91 5.08 -18.36
C GLY A 487 -17.84 4.19 -19.19
N ILE A 488 -17.41 2.97 -19.55
CA ILE A 488 -18.20 2.01 -20.34
C ILE A 488 -19.08 1.13 -19.45
N ILE A 489 -20.27 0.78 -19.93
CA ILE A 489 -21.22 -0.13 -19.27
C ILE A 489 -21.42 -1.38 -20.12
N LEU A 490 -21.13 -2.56 -19.57
CA LEU A 490 -21.21 -3.85 -20.27
C LEU A 490 -21.73 -4.97 -19.34
N GLU A 491 -22.27 -6.03 -19.92
CA GLU A 491 -22.52 -7.29 -19.19
C GLU A 491 -21.20 -8.02 -18.88
N LYS A 492 -21.22 -9.02 -18.00
CA LYS A 492 -19.99 -9.59 -17.43
C LYS A 492 -19.03 -10.17 -18.46
N GLU A 493 -19.52 -10.98 -19.41
CA GLU A 493 -18.66 -11.62 -20.41
C GLU A 493 -17.91 -10.55 -21.25
N GLN A 494 -18.64 -9.54 -21.70
CA GLN A 494 -18.09 -8.41 -22.46
C GLN A 494 -17.18 -7.53 -21.60
N MET A 495 -17.48 -7.37 -20.31
CA MET A 495 -16.67 -6.60 -19.37
C MET A 495 -15.31 -7.26 -19.14
N VAL A 496 -15.26 -8.59 -19.00
CA VAL A 496 -14.01 -9.35 -18.86
C VAL A 496 -13.16 -9.21 -20.12
N GLU A 497 -13.75 -9.34 -21.31
CA GLU A 497 -13.03 -9.13 -22.58
C GLU A 497 -12.52 -7.68 -22.70
N HIS A 498 -13.36 -6.70 -22.37
CA HIS A 498 -13.00 -5.29 -22.36
C HIS A 498 -11.81 -5.02 -21.44
N GLN A 499 -11.85 -5.46 -20.19
CA GLN A 499 -10.77 -5.21 -19.21
C GLN A 499 -9.51 -6.00 -19.52
N GLY A 500 -9.62 -7.19 -20.11
CA GLY A 500 -8.46 -7.99 -20.51
C GLY A 500 -7.70 -7.42 -21.71
N SER A 501 -8.39 -6.76 -22.65
CA SER A 501 -7.79 -6.43 -23.95
C SER A 501 -7.94 -4.97 -24.40
N VAL A 502 -9.05 -4.30 -24.09
CA VAL A 502 -9.41 -2.99 -24.71
C VAL A 502 -9.30 -1.82 -23.74
N CYS A 503 -9.55 -2.04 -22.45
CA CYS A 503 -9.67 -0.97 -21.46
C CYS A 503 -8.36 -0.18 -21.34
N PRO A 504 -8.38 1.16 -21.51
CA PRO A 504 -7.17 1.98 -21.35
C PRO A 504 -6.59 1.94 -19.93
N LEU A 505 -7.45 1.69 -18.95
CA LEU A 505 -7.10 1.60 -17.53
C LEU A 505 -6.70 0.17 -17.10
N ARG A 506 -6.67 -0.80 -18.03
CA ARG A 506 -6.21 -2.16 -17.68
C ARG A 506 -4.76 -2.10 -17.24
N LEU A 507 -4.44 -2.79 -16.16
CA LEU A 507 -3.07 -2.87 -15.68
C LEU A 507 -2.27 -3.89 -16.50
N ILE A 508 -1.05 -3.51 -16.88
CA ILE A 508 -0.08 -4.37 -17.53
C ILE A 508 1.24 -4.32 -16.77
N SER A 509 1.98 -5.43 -16.80
CA SER A 509 3.39 -5.40 -16.45
C SER A 509 4.14 -4.90 -17.69
N CYS A 510 4.69 -3.70 -17.60
CA CYS A 510 5.44 -3.11 -18.70
C CYS A 510 6.74 -3.89 -18.92
N ARG A 511 6.98 -4.37 -20.13
CA ARG A 511 8.21 -5.13 -20.47
C ARG A 511 9.51 -4.33 -20.33
N PHE A 512 9.44 -3.01 -20.21
CA PHE A 512 10.61 -2.12 -20.19
C PHE A 512 10.95 -1.58 -18.80
N CYS A 513 9.95 -1.14 -18.01
CA CYS A 513 10.20 -0.72 -16.63
C CYS A 513 9.92 -1.80 -15.59
N GLY A 514 9.22 -2.88 -15.96
CA GLY A 514 8.84 -3.96 -15.03
C GLY A 514 7.68 -3.62 -14.11
N ASP A 515 7.23 -2.36 -14.06
CA ASP A 515 6.15 -1.91 -13.18
C ASP A 515 4.76 -2.29 -13.71
N MET A 516 3.79 -2.33 -12.78
CA MET A 516 2.36 -2.46 -13.07
C MET A 516 1.73 -1.09 -13.30
N VAL A 517 1.30 -0.84 -14.52
CA VAL A 517 0.86 0.47 -15.00
C VAL A 517 -0.38 0.35 -15.89
N PRO A 518 -1.22 1.40 -15.98
CA PRO A 518 -2.27 1.44 -16.98
C PRO A 518 -1.71 1.28 -18.40
N ALA A 519 -2.33 0.44 -19.21
CA ALA A 519 -1.90 0.18 -20.58
C ALA A 519 -1.97 1.43 -21.48
N GLY A 520 -2.90 2.34 -21.16
CA GLY A 520 -3.32 3.39 -22.07
C GLY A 520 -4.11 2.81 -23.24
N SER A 521 -4.48 3.67 -24.17
CA SER A 521 -5.38 3.37 -25.27
C SER A 521 -4.73 2.44 -26.31
N SER A 522 -3.96 2.98 -27.23
CA SER A 522 -3.20 2.23 -28.23
C SER A 522 -1.93 3.00 -28.53
N ALA A 523 -0.84 2.27 -28.83
CA ALA A 523 0.39 2.91 -29.27
C ALA A 523 0.11 3.83 -30.48
N MET A 524 0.59 5.07 -30.39
CA MET A 524 0.45 6.06 -31.48
C MET A 524 1.24 5.64 -32.72
N ASP A 525 2.41 5.01 -32.52
CA ASP A 525 3.23 4.48 -33.61
C ASP A 525 2.66 3.16 -34.14
N VAL A 526 2.45 3.11 -35.46
CA VAL A 526 1.95 1.93 -36.17
C VAL A 526 2.89 0.74 -35.98
N ARG A 527 4.20 0.95 -35.93
CA ARG A 527 5.19 -0.12 -35.72
C ARG A 527 5.03 -0.74 -34.34
N ASP A 528 4.87 0.09 -33.31
CA ASP A 528 4.69 -0.34 -31.93
C ASP A 528 3.37 -1.10 -31.77
N LYS A 529 2.32 -0.65 -32.45
CA LYS A 529 1.02 -1.33 -32.48
C LYS A 529 1.11 -2.73 -33.11
N LEU A 530 1.85 -2.88 -34.20
CA LEU A 530 2.10 -4.18 -34.84
C LEU A 530 2.93 -5.13 -33.96
N ARG A 531 3.76 -4.58 -33.07
CA ARG A 531 4.51 -5.34 -32.05
C ARG A 531 3.67 -5.69 -30.82
N GLY A 532 2.39 -5.30 -30.80
CA GLY A 532 1.50 -5.52 -29.67
C GLY A 532 1.89 -4.72 -28.42
N LEU A 533 2.59 -3.59 -28.59
CA LEU A 533 2.90 -2.70 -27.48
C LEU A 533 1.67 -1.89 -27.10
N SER A 534 1.45 -1.75 -25.80
CA SER A 534 0.50 -0.76 -25.27
C SER A 534 1.01 0.67 -25.48
N GLU A 535 0.15 1.66 -25.22
CA GLU A 535 0.55 3.08 -25.26
C GLU A 535 1.66 3.35 -24.23
N HIS A 536 1.52 2.83 -23.00
CA HIS A 536 2.56 2.96 -21.99
C HIS A 536 3.86 2.29 -22.44
N GLU A 537 3.82 1.05 -22.96
CA GLU A 537 5.02 0.32 -23.40
C GLU A 537 5.73 1.05 -24.55
N SER A 538 4.98 1.65 -25.48
CA SER A 538 5.54 2.46 -26.57
C SER A 538 6.33 3.66 -26.05
N ILE A 539 5.77 4.40 -25.09
CA ILE A 539 6.42 5.56 -24.48
C ILE A 539 7.61 5.13 -23.61
N CYS A 540 7.40 4.16 -22.73
CA CYS A 540 8.42 3.67 -21.79
C CYS A 540 9.60 3.02 -22.53
N GLY A 541 9.31 2.25 -23.58
CA GLY A 541 10.31 1.61 -24.43
C GLY A 541 11.11 2.57 -25.30
N SER A 542 10.66 3.82 -25.47
CA SER A 542 11.39 4.87 -26.19
C SER A 542 12.55 5.46 -25.37
N ARG A 543 12.64 5.14 -24.07
CA ARG A 543 13.82 5.45 -23.25
C ARG A 543 15.04 4.72 -23.80
N THR A 544 16.20 5.36 -23.73
CA THR A 544 17.46 4.77 -24.20
C THR A 544 18.29 4.20 -23.08
N ALA A 545 18.91 3.03 -23.31
CA ALA A 545 19.94 2.45 -22.46
C ALA A 545 21.20 2.16 -23.29
N PRO A 546 22.40 2.20 -22.69
CA PRO A 546 23.62 1.80 -23.38
C PRO A 546 23.60 0.29 -23.66
N CYS A 547 23.95 -0.11 -24.89
CA CYS A 547 24.12 -1.51 -25.27
C CYS A 547 25.38 -2.10 -24.63
N ASP A 548 25.28 -3.23 -23.93
CA ASP A 548 26.41 -3.87 -23.26
C ASP A 548 27.55 -4.28 -24.21
N SER A 549 27.23 -4.58 -25.46
CA SER A 549 28.22 -5.06 -26.45
C SER A 549 28.97 -3.93 -27.16
N CYS A 550 28.39 -2.73 -27.28
CA CYS A 550 29.02 -1.64 -28.04
C CYS A 550 28.92 -0.24 -27.43
N GLY A 551 28.28 -0.10 -26.28
CA GLY A 551 28.12 1.16 -25.56
C GLY A 551 27.20 2.19 -26.21
N ARG A 552 26.61 1.90 -27.38
CA ARG A 552 25.69 2.82 -28.06
C ARG A 552 24.38 2.94 -27.27
N SER A 553 23.87 4.16 -27.11
CA SER A 553 22.54 4.41 -26.55
C SER A 553 21.47 3.97 -27.56
N VAL A 554 20.68 2.97 -27.18
CA VAL A 554 19.62 2.38 -28.02
C VAL A 554 18.31 2.41 -27.25
N MET A 555 17.19 2.67 -27.94
CA MET A 555 15.87 2.60 -27.31
C MET A 555 15.60 1.18 -26.80
N LEU A 556 15.04 1.06 -25.60
CA LEU A 556 14.74 -0.24 -24.98
C LEU A 556 13.88 -1.13 -25.88
N LYS A 557 12.91 -0.54 -26.60
CA LYS A 557 12.02 -1.24 -27.55
C LYS A 557 12.68 -1.74 -28.84
N ASP A 558 13.89 -1.24 -29.13
CA ASP A 558 14.68 -1.60 -30.31
C ASP A 558 15.98 -2.35 -29.93
N MET A 559 16.19 -2.63 -28.64
CA MET A 559 17.41 -3.29 -28.16
C MET A 559 17.56 -4.70 -28.72
N ASP A 560 16.45 -5.43 -28.84
CA ASP A 560 16.38 -6.74 -29.48
C ASP A 560 16.80 -6.67 -30.96
N ILE A 561 16.27 -5.71 -31.72
CA ILE A 561 16.64 -5.49 -33.12
C ILE A 561 18.11 -5.10 -33.21
N HIS A 562 18.59 -4.24 -32.33
CA HIS A 562 19.98 -3.80 -32.32
C HIS A 562 20.93 -4.97 -32.07
N GLN A 563 20.61 -5.84 -31.11
CA GLN A 563 21.38 -7.06 -30.85
C GLN A 563 21.42 -7.97 -32.09
N ILE A 564 20.29 -8.19 -32.74
CA ILE A 564 20.20 -9.01 -33.96
C ILE A 564 20.98 -8.37 -35.12
N ALA A 565 20.71 -7.09 -35.42
CA ALA A 565 21.25 -6.44 -36.61
C ALA A 565 22.73 -6.06 -36.50
N VAL A 566 23.23 -5.79 -35.30
CA VAL A 566 24.60 -5.27 -35.09
C VAL A 566 25.53 -6.33 -34.51
N HIS A 567 25.04 -7.23 -33.65
CA HIS A 567 25.89 -8.17 -32.89
C HIS A 567 25.70 -9.64 -33.29
N GLN A 568 24.57 -10.00 -33.91
CA GLN A 568 24.35 -11.37 -34.38
C GLN A 568 25.12 -11.59 -35.68
N LYS A 569 26.34 -12.15 -35.55
CA LYS A 569 27.08 -12.71 -36.67
C LYS A 569 26.31 -13.94 -37.17
N GLY A 570 25.91 -13.92 -38.44
CA GLY A 570 25.31 -15.07 -39.14
C GLY A 570 26.24 -16.27 -39.21
#